data_AF-A0A962S9U9-F1
#
_entry.id   AF-A0A962S9U9-F1
#
_cell.length_a   1.000
_cell.length_b   1.000
_cell.length_c   1.000
_cell.angle_alpha   90.00
_cell.angle_beta   90.00
_cell.angle_gamma   90.00
#
_symmetry.space_group_name_H-M   'P 1'
#
loop_
_entity.id
_entity.type
_entity.pdbx_description
1 polymer ?
#
loop_
_entity_poly.entity_id
_entity_poly.type
_entity_poly.pdbx_seq_one_letter_code
_entity_poly.pdbx_strand_id
1 'polypeptide(L)'
;MSDSLRDQLLKAGFAEKKTKSKPKPKKPVARKQPNKPANTSAEEAPDKAQLERKRIKAEIKTLIESTAVKDFKGDKVYSYILGSRVKQLYVTEDCHRGISVRELAITRLNGNTYLIPLTTAESVKKLNPDWAIVVAPDDSDAAVDDEYADYKIPDDLDW
;
A
#
# COMPACT_ATOMS: atom_id res chain seq x y z
N MET A 1 37.25 21.08 35.25
CA MET A 1 36.78 19.72 34.93
C MET A 1 35.96 19.83 33.65
N SER A 2 36.35 19.06 32.63
CA SER A 2 35.71 18.89 31.31
C SER A 2 36.24 19.76 30.15
N ASP A 3 37.54 19.65 29.88
CA ASP A 3 38.15 19.91 28.57
C ASP A 3 37.53 18.96 27.52
N SER A 4 36.64 19.50 26.70
CA SER A 4 35.86 18.73 25.71
C SER A 4 36.55 18.78 24.36
N LEU A 5 37.02 17.61 23.89
CA LEU A 5 37.37 17.09 22.54
C LEU A 5 37.92 18.02 21.43
N ARG A 6 37.53 19.29 21.41
CA ARG A 6 38.04 20.36 20.55
C ARG A 6 39.51 20.68 20.85
N ASP A 7 39.95 20.58 22.10
CA ASP A 7 41.37 20.77 22.47
C ASP A 7 42.28 19.58 22.07
N GLN A 8 41.71 18.38 21.88
CA GLN A 8 42.46 17.23 21.35
C GLN A 8 42.80 17.38 19.87
N LEU A 9 42.03 18.18 19.12
CA LEU A 9 42.22 18.36 17.68
C LEU A 9 43.24 19.46 17.34
N LEU A 10 43.43 20.44 18.23
CA LEU A 10 44.44 21.51 18.06
C LEU A 10 45.86 21.10 18.51
N LYS A 11 46.00 20.05 19.33
CA LYS A 11 47.32 19.54 19.78
C LYS A 11 47.99 18.61 18.74
N ALA A 12 47.23 18.09 17.78
CA ALA A 12 47.76 17.36 16.64
C ALA A 12 48.23 18.37 15.57
N GLY A 13 49.47 18.83 15.74
CA GLY A 13 50.08 19.85 14.90
C GLY A 13 50.06 19.52 13.41
N PHE A 14 49.15 20.16 12.68
CA PHE A 14 49.29 20.35 11.23
C PHE A 14 49.48 21.84 10.97
N ALA A 15 50.75 22.24 10.97
CA ALA A 15 51.20 23.60 10.75
C ALA A 15 51.64 23.77 9.29
N GLU A 16 50.98 24.64 8.53
CA GLU A 16 51.55 25.27 7.32
C GLU A 16 51.07 26.73 7.27
N LYS A 17 51.92 27.71 7.63
CA LYS A 17 52.97 28.42 6.86
C LYS A 17 52.44 29.75 6.29
N LYS A 18 52.88 30.85 6.93
CA LYS A 18 53.43 32.13 6.38
C LYS A 18 52.91 32.56 4.97
N THR A 19 52.42 33.77 4.67
CA THR A 19 52.95 35.13 4.95
C THR A 19 52.04 36.25 4.39
N LYS A 20 52.01 37.37 5.13
CA LYS A 20 51.67 38.80 4.87
C LYS A 20 51.50 39.31 3.41
N SER A 21 50.45 40.11 3.15
CA SER A 21 50.51 41.57 2.86
C SER A 21 49.15 42.18 2.42
N LYS A 22 48.88 43.42 2.84
CA LYS A 22 47.82 44.36 2.41
C LYS A 22 48.54 45.72 2.19
N PRO A 23 48.11 46.63 1.28
CA PRO A 23 46.93 47.50 1.52
C PRO A 23 46.10 47.98 0.29
N LYS A 24 45.00 48.67 0.64
CA LYS A 24 43.79 49.26 -0.05
C LYS A 24 44.09 50.30 -1.19
N PRO A 25 43.13 51.04 -1.84
CA PRO A 25 41.66 51.21 -1.64
C PRO A 25 40.75 51.39 -2.91
N LYS A 26 39.42 51.36 -2.75
CA LYS A 26 38.42 52.33 -3.32
C LYS A 26 36.97 51.98 -2.89
N LYS A 27 36.27 52.97 -2.34
CA LYS A 27 34.82 53.06 -1.97
C LYS A 27 33.98 53.45 -3.22
N PRO A 28 32.67 53.75 -3.12
CA PRO A 28 31.52 53.09 -2.48
C PRO A 28 30.30 52.95 -3.45
N VAL A 29 29.40 51.97 -3.28
CA VAL A 29 27.99 52.16 -3.71
C VAL A 29 27.06 51.55 -2.67
N ALA A 30 26.26 52.42 -2.06
CA ALA A 30 25.15 52.08 -1.20
C ALA A 30 23.93 51.69 -2.03
N ARG A 31 23.19 50.65 -1.61
CA ARG A 31 21.73 50.66 -1.80
C ARG A 31 21.04 49.90 -0.67
N LYS A 32 20.10 50.62 -0.05
CA LYS A 32 19.22 50.27 1.06
C LYS A 32 18.29 49.09 0.72
N GLN A 33 17.92 48.39 1.79
CA GLN A 33 16.89 47.35 1.98
C GLN A 33 15.51 47.71 1.34
N PRO A 34 14.57 46.77 1.08
CA PRO A 34 13.71 46.24 2.15
C PRO A 34 13.11 44.81 1.96
N ASN A 35 12.71 44.21 3.10
CA ASN A 35 11.47 43.44 3.34
C ASN A 35 11.06 42.20 2.49
N LYS A 36 10.91 41.08 3.25
CA LYS A 36 9.77 40.14 3.25
C LYS A 36 9.73 39.07 2.12
N PRO A 37 8.87 38.04 2.25
CA PRO A 37 9.16 36.73 2.84
C PRO A 37 9.13 35.61 1.78
N ALA A 38 10.00 34.61 1.87
CA ALA A 38 9.83 33.41 1.05
C ALA A 38 8.76 32.48 1.67
N ASN A 39 7.50 32.91 1.64
CA ASN A 39 6.36 31.99 1.58
C ASN A 39 6.08 31.73 0.11
N THR A 40 6.45 30.55 -0.39
CA THR A 40 6.03 29.93 -1.66
C THR A 40 6.74 28.57 -1.72
N SER A 41 6.19 27.50 -1.17
CA SER A 41 5.09 26.81 -1.80
C SER A 41 4.20 26.17 -0.74
N ALA A 42 3.05 26.79 -0.52
CA ALA A 42 1.85 26.06 -0.18
C ALA A 42 1.36 25.43 -1.50
N GLU A 43 1.80 24.20 -1.78
CA GLU A 43 1.35 23.35 -2.90
C GLU A 43 2.13 22.04 -2.72
N GLU A 44 1.57 20.92 -2.33
CA GLU A 44 0.19 20.47 -2.23
C GLU A 44 0.09 19.85 -0.84
N ALA A 45 -0.90 20.19 -0.02
CA ALA A 45 -1.27 19.26 1.03
C ALA A 45 -1.66 17.98 0.25
N PRO A 46 -0.88 16.89 0.29
CA PRO A 46 -1.33 15.67 -0.36
C PRO A 46 -2.68 15.40 0.29
N ASP A 47 -3.72 15.37 -0.54
CA ASP A 47 -5.09 15.08 -0.14
C ASP A 47 -5.02 14.14 1.05
N LYS A 48 -5.41 14.60 2.24
CA LYS A 48 -5.24 13.78 3.47
C LYS A 48 -5.86 12.39 3.23
N ALA A 49 -6.93 12.34 2.46
CA ALA A 49 -7.55 11.13 1.92
C ALA A 49 -6.61 10.23 1.09
N GLN A 50 -5.78 10.77 0.20
CA GLN A 50 -4.80 9.98 -0.56
C GLN A 50 -3.69 9.40 0.33
N LEU A 51 -3.21 10.17 1.32
CA LEU A 51 -2.25 9.67 2.31
C LEU A 51 -2.86 8.54 3.15
N GLU A 52 -4.07 8.74 3.65
CA GLU A 52 -4.81 7.73 4.42
C GLU A 52 -5.05 6.46 3.60
N ARG A 53 -5.49 6.59 2.34
CA ARG A 53 -5.63 5.44 1.43
C ARG A 53 -4.31 4.70 1.20
N LYS A 54 -3.20 5.41 1.09
CA LYS A 54 -1.87 4.80 0.95
C LYS A 54 -1.45 4.08 2.24
N ARG A 55 -1.75 4.63 3.41
CA ARG A 55 -1.50 4.00 4.72
C ARG A 55 -2.28 2.70 4.86
N ILE A 56 -3.60 2.74 4.61
CA ILE A 56 -4.47 1.56 4.67
C ILE A 56 -3.98 0.46 3.71
N LYS A 57 -3.59 0.82 2.47
CA LYS A 57 -3.04 -0.13 1.51
C LYS A 57 -1.74 -0.78 2.01
N ALA A 58 -0.85 0.00 2.61
CA ALA A 58 0.42 -0.50 3.15
C ALA A 58 0.20 -1.44 4.35
N GLU A 59 -0.78 -1.13 5.19
CA GLU A 59 -1.18 -1.96 6.32
C GLU A 59 -1.75 -3.30 5.84
N ILE A 60 -2.70 -3.26 4.89
CA ILE A 60 -3.27 -4.46 4.26
C ILE A 60 -2.16 -5.31 3.61
N LYS A 61 -1.24 -4.66 2.89
CA LYS A 61 -0.09 -5.34 2.26
C LYS A 61 0.73 -6.11 3.30
N THR A 62 1.11 -5.45 4.39
CA THR A 62 1.91 -6.06 5.46
C THR A 62 1.17 -7.22 6.11
N LEU A 63 -0.13 -7.05 6.37
CA LEU A 63 -0.99 -8.09 6.94
C LEU A 63 -1.06 -9.31 6.02
N ILE A 64 -1.35 -9.11 4.73
CA ILE A 64 -1.40 -10.19 3.74
C ILE A 64 -0.03 -10.88 3.64
N GLU A 65 1.07 -10.15 3.50
CA GLU A 65 2.40 -10.75 3.38
C GLU A 65 2.82 -11.55 4.63
N SER A 66 2.35 -11.16 5.81
CA SER A 66 2.63 -11.87 7.06
C SER A 66 1.82 -13.15 7.24
N THR A 67 0.56 -13.18 6.80
CA THR A 67 -0.36 -14.32 7.00
C THR A 67 -0.56 -15.16 5.74
N ALA A 68 -0.05 -14.73 4.59
CA ALA A 68 -0.18 -15.47 3.35
C ALA A 68 0.48 -16.85 3.46
N VAL A 69 -0.28 -17.87 3.03
CA VAL A 69 0.26 -19.21 2.80
C VAL A 69 1.18 -19.12 1.59
N LYS A 70 2.46 -19.48 1.74
CA LYS A 70 3.46 -19.38 0.66
C LYS A 70 3.43 -20.61 -0.26
N ASP A 71 3.09 -21.76 0.30
CA ASP A 71 3.12 -23.07 -0.36
C ASP A 71 1.72 -23.51 -0.83
N PHE A 72 0.96 -22.59 -1.42
CA PHE A 72 -0.37 -22.94 -1.93
C PHE A 72 -0.32 -23.58 -3.31
N LYS A 73 0.75 -23.43 -4.10
CA LYS A 73 0.81 -23.95 -5.47
C LYS A 73 0.86 -25.48 -5.47
N GLY A 74 -0.15 -26.12 -6.06
CA GLY A 74 -0.24 -27.58 -6.17
C GLY A 74 -0.79 -28.04 -7.51
N ASP A 75 -1.24 -29.28 -7.57
CA ASP A 75 -1.72 -29.92 -8.80
C ASP A 75 -3.21 -29.64 -9.09
N LYS A 76 -4.02 -29.39 -8.06
CA LYS A 76 -5.47 -29.19 -8.22
C LYS A 76 -5.77 -27.79 -8.74
N VAL A 77 -6.73 -27.70 -9.66
CA VAL A 77 -7.20 -26.42 -10.19
C VAL A 77 -8.45 -25.97 -9.44
N TYR A 78 -8.40 -24.81 -8.82
CA TYR A 78 -9.56 -24.12 -8.27
C TYR A 78 -9.98 -22.96 -9.17
N SER A 79 -11.22 -22.98 -9.63
CA SER A 79 -11.79 -21.91 -10.47
C SER A 79 -12.59 -20.95 -9.62
N TYR A 80 -12.38 -19.66 -9.81
CA TYR A 80 -13.05 -18.61 -9.04
C TYR A 80 -13.37 -17.40 -9.91
N ILE A 81 -14.42 -16.67 -9.55
CA ILE A 81 -14.86 -15.47 -10.26
C ILE A 81 -14.23 -14.25 -9.57
N LEU A 82 -13.59 -13.39 -10.36
CA LEU A 82 -13.07 -12.11 -9.90
C LEU A 82 -13.63 -10.99 -10.78
N GLY A 83 -14.61 -10.25 -10.25
CA GLY A 83 -15.40 -9.31 -11.04
C GLY A 83 -16.20 -10.08 -12.09
N SER A 84 -15.96 -9.83 -13.38
CA SER A 84 -16.62 -10.53 -14.50
C SER A 84 -15.79 -11.65 -15.14
N ARG A 85 -14.62 -11.97 -14.59
CA ARG A 85 -13.70 -12.95 -15.19
C ARG A 85 -13.53 -14.18 -14.31
N VAL A 86 -13.67 -15.35 -14.93
CA VAL A 86 -13.28 -16.62 -14.31
C VAL A 86 -11.76 -16.75 -14.37
N LYS A 87 -11.15 -17.02 -13.22
CA LYS A 87 -9.72 -17.28 -13.07
C LYS A 87 -9.50 -18.65 -12.48
N GLN A 88 -8.35 -19.23 -12.79
CA GLN A 88 -7.93 -20.53 -12.29
C GLN A 88 -6.69 -20.35 -11.42
N LEU A 89 -6.68 -21.02 -10.27
CA LEU A 89 -5.56 -21.05 -9.34
C LEU A 89 -5.17 -22.51 -9.11
N TYR A 90 -3.89 -22.81 -9.31
CA TYR A 90 -3.33 -24.10 -8.96
C TYR A 90 -3.07 -24.14 -7.46
N VAL A 91 -3.75 -25.05 -6.77
CA VAL A 91 -3.73 -25.20 -5.32
C VAL A 91 -3.36 -26.62 -4.89
N THR A 92 -2.73 -26.76 -3.72
CA THR A 92 -2.57 -28.06 -3.06
C THR A 92 -3.93 -28.60 -2.59
N GLU A 93 -4.01 -29.91 -2.35
CA GLU A 93 -5.26 -30.54 -1.91
C GLU A 93 -5.76 -29.99 -0.57
N ASP A 94 -4.85 -29.70 0.37
CA ASP A 94 -5.17 -29.10 1.66
C ASP A 94 -5.70 -27.67 1.50
N CYS A 95 -5.06 -26.88 0.63
CA CYS A 95 -5.55 -25.52 0.33
C CYS A 95 -6.91 -25.55 -0.37
N HIS A 96 -7.12 -26.47 -1.32
CA HIS A 96 -8.40 -26.64 -1.98
C HIS A 96 -9.51 -26.96 -0.95
N ARG A 97 -9.24 -27.87 -0.02
CA ARG A 97 -10.17 -28.21 1.06
C ARG A 97 -10.42 -27.02 1.99
N GLY A 98 -9.38 -26.30 2.39
CA GLY A 98 -9.49 -25.12 3.24
C GLY A 98 -10.31 -23.99 2.58
N ILE A 99 -10.23 -23.84 1.26
CA ILE A 99 -11.07 -22.90 0.51
C ILE A 99 -12.53 -23.40 0.50
N SER A 100 -12.77 -24.69 0.24
CA SER A 100 -14.12 -25.28 0.26
C SER A 100 -14.81 -25.16 1.62
N VAL A 101 -14.07 -25.26 2.73
CA VAL A 101 -14.60 -25.13 4.10
C VAL A 101 -14.64 -23.66 4.57
N ARG A 102 -14.35 -22.70 3.68
CA ARG A 102 -14.31 -21.25 3.97
C ARG A 102 -13.28 -20.83 5.01
N GLU A 103 -12.31 -21.67 5.33
CA GLU A 103 -11.22 -21.31 6.25
C GLU A 103 -10.18 -20.43 5.54
N LEU A 104 -10.03 -20.61 4.22
CA LEU A 104 -9.10 -19.88 3.38
C LEU A 104 -9.85 -19.02 2.35
N ALA A 105 -9.33 -17.82 2.13
CA ALA A 105 -9.82 -16.86 1.16
C ALA A 105 -8.71 -16.50 0.15
N ILE A 106 -9.13 -16.25 -1.08
CA ILE A 106 -8.24 -15.82 -2.16
C ILE A 106 -8.24 -14.30 -2.19
N THR A 107 -7.07 -13.69 -2.06
CA THR A 107 -6.89 -12.24 -2.17
C THR A 107 -5.90 -11.91 -3.29
N ARG A 108 -5.98 -10.69 -3.83
CA ARG A 108 -5.04 -10.20 -4.83
C ARG A 108 -4.29 -8.99 -4.31
N LEU A 109 -2.97 -9.04 -4.40
CA LEU A 109 -2.07 -7.97 -3.98
C LEU A 109 -1.05 -7.71 -5.09
N ASN A 110 -0.95 -6.46 -5.54
CA ASN A 110 0.01 -6.02 -6.57
C ASN A 110 0.00 -6.87 -7.86
N GLY A 111 -1.16 -7.43 -8.21
CA GLY A 111 -1.30 -8.28 -9.38
C GLY A 111 -1.16 -9.78 -9.12
N ASN A 112 -0.53 -10.16 -8.01
CA ASN A 112 -0.33 -11.55 -7.60
C ASN A 112 -1.49 -12.05 -6.74
N THR A 113 -1.77 -13.34 -6.88
CA THR A 113 -2.77 -14.04 -6.07
C THR A 113 -2.11 -14.59 -4.82
N TYR A 114 -2.73 -14.36 -3.66
CA TYR A 114 -2.32 -14.87 -2.37
C TYR A 114 -3.48 -15.60 -1.72
N LEU A 115 -3.15 -16.60 -0.92
CA LEU A 115 -4.11 -17.31 -0.09
C LEU A 115 -3.92 -16.88 1.36
N ILE A 116 -4.99 -16.41 2.00
CA ILE A 116 -4.98 -15.92 3.38
C ILE A 116 -6.09 -16.62 4.18
N PRO A 117 -5.97 -16.72 5.51
CA PRO A 117 -7.07 -17.17 6.36
C PRO A 117 -8.28 -16.23 6.29
N LEU A 118 -9.47 -16.76 6.54
CA LEU A 118 -10.71 -16.00 6.55
C LEU A 118 -10.68 -14.87 7.59
N THR A 119 -10.11 -15.11 8.77
CA THR A 119 -9.97 -14.10 9.84
C THR A 119 -9.20 -12.86 9.39
N THR A 120 -8.14 -13.08 8.61
CA THR A 120 -7.35 -12.01 7.99
C THR A 120 -8.14 -11.33 6.88
N ALA A 121 -8.87 -12.09 6.07
CA ALA A 121 -9.70 -11.54 5.00
C ALA A 121 -10.81 -10.61 5.54
N GLU A 122 -11.49 -10.99 6.62
CA GLU A 122 -12.46 -10.14 7.30
C GLU A 122 -11.82 -8.85 7.84
N SER A 123 -10.63 -8.95 8.41
CA SER A 123 -9.87 -7.79 8.90
C SER A 123 -9.52 -6.84 7.76
N VAL A 124 -9.09 -7.38 6.61
CA VAL A 124 -8.85 -6.59 5.39
C VAL A 124 -10.14 -5.94 4.87
N LYS A 125 -11.27 -6.66 4.88
CA LYS A 125 -12.57 -6.12 4.45
C LYS A 125 -13.06 -4.98 5.34
N LYS A 126 -12.78 -5.04 6.65
CA LYS A 126 -13.07 -3.94 7.60
C LYS A 126 -12.22 -2.70 7.33
N LEU A 127 -10.95 -2.90 6.96
CA LEU A 127 -10.03 -1.81 6.61
C LEU A 127 -10.36 -1.19 5.25
N ASN A 128 -10.73 -2.02 4.28
CA ASN A 128 -11.10 -1.59 2.93
C ASN A 128 -12.18 -2.52 2.34
N PRO A 129 -13.44 -2.08 2.31
CA PRO A 129 -14.55 -2.90 1.80
C PRO A 129 -14.46 -3.16 0.30
N ASP A 130 -13.78 -2.28 -0.45
CA ASP A 130 -13.59 -2.40 -1.90
C ASP A 130 -12.44 -3.36 -2.27
N TRP A 131 -11.78 -3.99 -1.29
CA TRP A 131 -10.68 -4.90 -1.57
C TRP A 131 -11.17 -6.21 -2.19
N ALA A 132 -10.49 -6.64 -3.25
CA ALA A 132 -10.80 -7.87 -3.97
C ALA A 132 -10.49 -9.11 -3.12
N ILE A 133 -11.51 -9.64 -2.45
CA ILE A 133 -11.49 -10.87 -1.66
C ILE A 133 -12.49 -11.84 -2.26
N VAL A 134 -12.05 -13.07 -2.53
CA VAL A 134 -12.91 -14.14 -3.02
C VAL A 134 -12.96 -15.24 -1.98
N VAL A 135 -14.17 -15.54 -1.52
CA VAL A 135 -14.48 -16.62 -0.58
C VAL A 135 -15.36 -17.61 -1.33
N ALA A 136 -15.23 -18.90 -1.02
CA ALA A 136 -16.12 -19.90 -1.60
C ALA A 136 -17.60 -19.56 -1.25
N PRO A 137 -18.52 -19.65 -2.22
CA PRO A 137 -19.94 -19.49 -1.95
C PRO A 137 -20.39 -20.59 -0.99
N ASP A 138 -21.30 -20.25 -0.09
CA ASP A 138 -22.03 -21.27 0.65
C ASP A 138 -22.92 -22.02 -0.36
N ASP A 139 -23.09 -23.33 -0.24
CA ASP A 139 -24.11 -24.04 -1.03
C ASP A 139 -25.52 -23.45 -0.78
N SER A 140 -25.68 -22.67 0.31
CA SER A 140 -26.87 -21.87 0.63
C SER A 140 -27.00 -20.55 -0.13
N ASP A 141 -25.91 -19.99 -0.68
CA ASP A 141 -25.84 -18.66 -1.33
C ASP A 141 -26.03 -18.73 -2.86
N ALA A 142 -26.45 -19.88 -3.40
CA ALA A 142 -26.94 -19.98 -4.78
C ALA A 142 -28.33 -19.33 -4.99
N ALA A 143 -28.82 -18.61 -3.98
CA ALA A 143 -30.07 -17.87 -4.03
C ALA A 143 -29.79 -16.40 -4.41
N VAL A 144 -29.99 -16.13 -5.70
CA VAL A 144 -30.58 -14.88 -6.20
C VAL A 144 -29.88 -13.56 -5.84
N ASP A 145 -28.93 -13.17 -6.69
CA ASP A 145 -28.91 -11.80 -7.21
C ASP A 145 -29.79 -11.74 -8.48
N ASP A 146 -31.04 -12.18 -8.35
CA ASP A 146 -32.03 -12.09 -9.42
C ASP A 146 -32.67 -10.69 -9.35
N GLU A 147 -31.96 -9.70 -9.86
CA GLU A 147 -32.52 -8.39 -10.21
C GLU A 147 -33.57 -8.48 -11.36
N TYR A 148 -33.85 -9.70 -11.82
CA TYR A 148 -34.90 -10.07 -12.78
C TYR A 148 -36.15 -10.69 -12.16
N ALA A 149 -36.20 -10.92 -10.83
CA ALA A 149 -37.37 -11.52 -10.18
C ALA A 149 -38.65 -10.65 -10.27
N ASP A 150 -38.50 -9.34 -10.52
CA ASP A 150 -39.64 -8.41 -10.65
C ASP A 150 -40.21 -8.31 -12.07
N TYR A 151 -39.56 -8.90 -13.08
CA TYR A 151 -40.10 -8.93 -14.44
C TYR A 151 -41.03 -10.13 -14.63
N LYS A 152 -42.32 -9.91 -14.34
CA LYS A 152 -43.40 -10.84 -14.65
C LYS A 152 -43.51 -11.02 -16.17
N ILE A 153 -43.00 -12.13 -16.70
CA ILE A 153 -43.12 -12.51 -18.11
C ILE A 153 -44.63 -12.66 -18.43
N PRO A 154 -45.19 -11.89 -19.38
CA PRO A 154 -46.57 -12.06 -19.82
C PRO A 154 -46.72 -13.38 -20.59
N ASP A 155 -47.76 -14.13 -20.26
CA ASP A 155 -48.10 -15.48 -20.70
C ASP A 155 -48.48 -15.62 -22.19
N ASP A 156 -48.15 -14.64 -23.04
CA ASP A 156 -48.64 -14.59 -24.43
C ASP A 156 -47.50 -14.29 -25.41
N LEU A 157 -46.50 -15.18 -25.41
CA LEU A 157 -45.46 -15.21 -26.44
C LEU A 157 -45.69 -16.43 -27.33
N ASP A 158 -46.62 -16.30 -28.27
CA ASP A 158 -46.73 -17.22 -29.41
C ASP A 158 -45.53 -17.03 -30.36
N TRP A 159 -45.02 -18.16 -30.87
CA TRP A 159 -43.82 -18.37 -31.67
C TRP A 159 -44.10 -18.37 -33.17
#